data_AF-A0A3M0JDI6-F1
#
_entry.id   AF-A0A3M0JDI6-F1
#
_cell.length_a   1.000
_cell.length_b   1.000
_cell.length_c   1.000
_cell.angle_alpha   90.00
_cell.angle_beta   90.00
_cell.angle_gamma   90.00
#
_symmetry.space_group_name_H-M   'P 1'
#
loop_
_entity.id
_entity.type
_entity.pdbx_description
1 polymer ?
#
loop_
_entity_poly.entity_id
_entity_poly.type
_entity_poly.pdbx_seq_one_letter_code
_entity_poly.pdbx_strand_id
1 'polypeptide(L)'
;MKPAAKLEPEPESAAKPDSKPKPLAVAPAKKHTVKTDRPVDDDDPREGPSPKSEAKASSTGSEANIDSFSLKDLRGLRKDYRRQPDESIISWLVRLWDAAGEATILDGTEARHLGSLSHDPVIDQEMMREASPCSLWIRVLGSVAERYLCADDLYMQQTPWKTIEQGIQCLREMAVAEMVFSDDINTRNPDLVSCTSVMWRKLRRLGPLEYASALAVMKREDVGEEEAKKPYKYDCLYSENEKPVSEIELKVSFDV
;
A
#
# COMPACT_ATOMS: atom_id res chain seq x y z
N MET A 1 -39.96 48.00 -46.27
CA MET A 1 -39.58 48.27 -44.86
C MET A 1 -39.80 47.00 -44.06
N LYS A 2 -38.75 46.51 -43.36
CA LYS A 2 -38.87 45.52 -42.27
C LYS A 2 -39.63 46.16 -41.08
N PRO A 3 -40.23 45.35 -40.20
CA PRO A 3 -39.53 44.97 -38.95
C PRO A 3 -39.81 43.49 -38.58
N ALA A 4 -39.25 42.86 -37.57
CA ALA A 4 -38.01 42.93 -36.82
C ALA A 4 -37.94 41.58 -36.06
N ALA A 5 -36.75 41.06 -35.84
CA ALA A 5 -36.49 39.76 -35.22
C ALA A 5 -37.12 39.64 -33.81
N LYS A 6 -37.67 38.47 -33.49
CA LYS A 6 -38.00 38.08 -32.11
C LYS A 6 -36.77 37.37 -31.53
N LEU A 7 -36.12 38.05 -30.60
CA LEU A 7 -35.06 37.53 -29.73
C LEU A 7 -35.68 36.56 -28.72
N GLU A 8 -35.19 35.33 -28.69
CA GLU A 8 -35.36 34.41 -27.55
C GLU A 8 -34.40 34.84 -26.43
N PRO A 9 -34.81 34.79 -25.14
CA PRO A 9 -33.99 35.26 -24.04
C PRO A 9 -32.89 34.26 -23.65
N GLU A 10 -31.69 34.80 -23.42
CA GLU A 10 -30.60 34.11 -22.71
C GLU A 10 -31.04 33.63 -21.32
N PRO A 11 -30.57 32.46 -20.86
CA PRO A 11 -30.49 32.16 -19.46
C PRO A 11 -29.20 32.74 -18.87
N GLU A 12 -29.33 33.86 -18.16
CA GLU A 12 -28.34 34.30 -17.17
C GLU A 12 -28.48 33.40 -15.93
N SER A 13 -27.45 32.61 -15.61
CA SER A 13 -27.27 32.12 -14.25
C SER A 13 -25.78 32.00 -13.92
N ALA A 14 -25.34 32.95 -13.11
CA ALA A 14 -24.06 32.97 -12.44
C ALA A 14 -23.98 31.88 -11.37
N ALA A 15 -22.88 31.11 -11.37
CA ALA A 15 -22.16 30.72 -10.15
C ALA A 15 -20.79 30.11 -10.52
N LYS A 16 -19.72 30.78 -10.09
CA LYS A 16 -18.32 30.31 -10.17
C LYS A 16 -18.12 29.05 -9.29
N PRO A 17 -17.34 28.04 -9.70
CA PRO A 17 -16.76 27.09 -8.77
C PRO A 17 -15.36 27.58 -8.41
N ASP A 18 -15.22 28.27 -7.28
CA ASP A 18 -13.92 28.44 -6.64
C ASP A 18 -13.99 27.75 -5.28
N SER A 19 -13.82 26.43 -5.30
CA SER A 19 -13.55 25.63 -4.11
C SER A 19 -12.21 24.94 -4.32
N LYS A 20 -11.16 25.70 -4.01
CA LYS A 20 -9.83 25.22 -3.69
C LYS A 20 -9.95 24.05 -2.69
N PRO A 21 -9.31 22.89 -2.93
CA PRO A 21 -9.36 21.80 -1.97
C PRO A 21 -8.70 22.22 -0.65
N LYS A 22 -9.43 22.03 0.45
CA LYS A 22 -8.90 22.15 1.81
C LYS A 22 -7.84 21.05 2.00
N PRO A 23 -6.63 21.37 2.49
CA PRO A 23 -5.67 20.33 2.83
C PRO A 23 -6.22 19.51 4.01
N LEU A 24 -6.26 18.18 3.85
CA LEU A 24 -6.41 17.28 4.98
C LEU A 24 -5.22 17.50 5.92
N ALA A 25 -5.50 17.63 7.21
CA ALA A 25 -4.49 17.71 8.24
C ALA A 25 -3.73 16.38 8.30
N VAL A 26 -2.50 16.38 7.80
CA VAL A 26 -1.55 15.28 7.98
C VAL A 26 -1.15 15.23 9.46
N ALA A 27 -1.20 14.05 10.06
CA ALA A 27 -0.74 13.82 11.43
C ALA A 27 0.73 14.25 11.58
N PRO A 28 1.15 14.81 12.74
CA PRO A 28 2.52 15.23 12.92
C PRO A 28 3.44 14.00 12.98
N ALA A 29 4.18 13.75 11.91
CA ALA A 29 5.38 12.93 11.97
C ALA A 29 6.41 13.66 12.85
N LYS A 30 6.68 13.14 14.05
CA LYS A 30 7.72 13.68 14.93
C LYS A 30 9.08 13.49 14.26
N LYS A 31 9.65 14.58 13.74
CA LYS A 31 11.07 14.64 13.33
C LYS A 31 11.93 14.78 14.58
N HIS A 32 12.84 13.83 14.82
CA HIS A 32 13.85 13.96 15.87
C HIS A 32 14.94 14.94 15.44
N THR A 33 15.04 16.09 16.12
CA THR A 33 16.24 16.91 16.14
C THR A 33 17.11 16.46 17.32
N VAL A 34 18.21 15.77 17.03
CA VAL A 34 19.24 15.45 18.02
C VAL A 34 20.00 16.74 18.34
N LYS A 35 19.84 17.25 19.57
CA LYS A 35 20.77 18.23 20.13
C LYS A 35 21.93 17.47 20.76
N THR A 36 23.11 17.66 20.18
CA THR A 36 24.38 17.20 20.73
C THR A 36 24.87 18.24 21.75
N ASP A 37 24.75 17.95 23.03
CA ASP A 37 25.51 18.67 24.06
C ASP A 37 26.71 17.79 24.47
N ARG A 38 27.92 18.31 24.23
CA ARG A 38 29.18 17.73 24.74
C ARG A 38 29.38 18.10 26.21
N PRO A 39 30.06 17.26 27.00
CA PRO A 39 30.35 17.53 28.41
C PRO A 39 31.61 18.40 28.56
N VAL A 40 31.65 19.19 29.63
CA VAL A 40 32.87 19.82 30.13
C VAL A 40 33.29 19.05 31.38
N ASP A 41 34.54 18.57 31.32
CA ASP A 41 35.31 17.88 32.34
C ASP A 41 36.01 18.93 33.22
N ASP A 42 36.12 18.68 34.53
CA ASP A 42 37.12 19.34 35.39
C ASP A 42 37.39 18.50 36.67
N ASP A 43 38.66 18.41 37.02
CA ASP A 43 39.38 17.36 37.76
C ASP A 43 39.24 17.28 39.31
N ASP A 44 39.40 16.03 39.80
CA ASP A 44 39.96 15.37 41.03
C ASP A 44 40.67 16.23 42.15
N PRO A 45 41.13 15.72 43.35
CA PRO A 45 41.21 14.33 43.85
C PRO A 45 40.92 14.05 45.34
N ARG A 46 40.67 12.77 45.70
CA ARG A 46 41.22 12.14 46.92
C ARG A 46 41.07 10.61 46.99
N GLU A 47 42.22 9.97 47.27
CA GLU A 47 42.53 8.53 47.32
C GLU A 47 41.76 7.67 48.34
N GLY A 48 41.63 6.37 48.01
CA GLY A 48 41.50 5.25 48.96
C GLY A 48 41.26 3.89 48.26
N PRO A 49 41.97 2.78 48.59
CA PRO A 49 42.16 1.62 47.70
C PRO A 49 41.13 0.45 47.82
N SER A 50 41.13 -0.40 46.79
CA SER A 50 40.26 -1.54 46.37
C SER A 50 40.11 -2.74 47.35
N PRO A 51 39.53 -3.94 47.00
CA PRO A 51 38.74 -4.37 45.82
C PRO A 51 37.48 -5.23 46.14
N LYS A 52 36.57 -5.43 45.17
CA LYS A 52 35.93 -6.75 44.93
C LYS A 52 35.25 -6.85 43.57
N SER A 53 35.61 -7.95 42.91
CA SER A 53 35.16 -8.53 41.67
C SER A 53 33.67 -8.85 41.62
N GLU A 54 33.00 -8.47 40.52
CA GLU A 54 31.89 -9.23 39.96
C GLU A 54 31.79 -8.94 38.46
N ALA A 55 31.95 -10.00 37.65
CA ALA A 55 31.73 -9.97 36.22
C ALA A 55 30.23 -9.78 35.96
N LYS A 56 29.84 -8.60 35.45
CA LYS A 56 28.48 -8.34 35.01
C LYS A 56 28.48 -8.14 33.50
N ALA A 57 27.68 -8.97 32.84
CA ALA A 57 27.45 -9.00 31.41
C ALA A 57 27.26 -7.59 30.82
N SER A 58 28.15 -7.21 29.91
CA SER A 58 27.91 -6.13 28.96
C SER A 58 27.06 -6.72 27.83
N SER A 59 25.76 -6.82 28.07
CA SER A 59 24.77 -6.75 26.99
C SER A 59 24.51 -5.27 26.77
N THR A 60 25.32 -4.65 25.91
CA THR A 60 25.04 -3.32 25.37
C THR A 60 23.91 -3.47 24.36
N GLY A 61 22.72 -3.75 24.88
CA GLY A 61 21.47 -3.52 24.17
C GLY A 61 21.19 -2.03 24.31
N SER A 62 21.55 -1.27 23.29
CA SER A 62 21.02 0.08 23.11
C SER A 62 19.53 -0.05 22.85
N GLU A 63 18.73 -0.18 23.91
CA GLU A 63 17.30 0.06 23.86
C GLU A 63 17.15 1.53 23.45
N ALA A 64 16.95 1.74 22.15
CA ALA A 64 16.53 3.03 21.65
C ALA A 64 15.26 3.39 22.42
N ASN A 65 15.34 4.45 23.22
CA ASN A 65 14.22 5.00 23.95
C ASN A 65 13.24 5.57 22.91
N ILE A 66 12.38 4.71 22.36
CA ILE A 66 11.26 5.10 21.53
C ILE A 66 10.29 5.77 22.49
N ASP A 67 10.13 7.08 22.36
CA ASP A 67 9.17 7.85 23.15
C ASP A 67 7.78 7.19 23.03
N SER A 68 7.29 6.63 24.14
CA SER A 68 5.97 5.99 24.18
C SER A 68 4.85 7.01 23.88
N PHE A 69 3.81 6.58 23.18
CA PHE A 69 2.60 7.35 22.95
C PHE A 69 1.80 7.52 24.24
N SER A 70 1.27 8.74 24.45
CA SER A 70 0.32 8.95 25.54
C SER A 70 -1.04 8.33 25.17
N LEU A 71 -1.86 8.03 26.19
CA LEU A 71 -3.24 7.59 25.97
C LEU A 71 -4.08 8.60 25.16
N LYS A 72 -3.72 9.88 25.18
CA LYS A 72 -4.38 10.91 24.37
C LYS A 72 -4.01 10.78 22.90
N ASP A 73 -2.73 10.53 22.62
CA ASP A 73 -2.23 10.36 21.26
C ASP A 73 -2.81 9.09 20.63
N LEU A 74 -2.84 7.98 21.38
CA LEU A 74 -3.47 6.73 20.95
C LEU A 74 -4.97 6.90 20.63
N ARG A 75 -5.69 7.73 21.37
CA ARG A 75 -7.09 8.07 21.04
C ARG A 75 -7.20 8.89 19.74
N GLY A 76 -6.20 9.72 19.43
CA GLY A 76 -6.10 10.42 18.15
C GLY A 76 -5.87 9.43 17.02
N LEU A 77 -4.81 8.62 17.12
CA LEU A 77 -4.47 7.60 16.13
C LEU A 77 -5.63 6.64 15.86
N ARG A 78 -6.36 6.23 16.90
CA ARG A 78 -7.57 5.40 16.72
C ARG A 78 -8.60 6.07 15.81
N LYS A 79 -8.81 7.38 15.92
CA LYS A 79 -9.79 8.09 15.06
C LYS A 79 -9.31 8.15 13.62
N ASP A 80 -8.01 8.35 13.42
CA ASP A 80 -7.41 8.54 12.10
C ASP A 80 -7.35 7.21 11.33
N TYR A 81 -7.02 6.12 12.01
CA TYR A 81 -6.80 4.82 11.38
C TYR A 81 -7.98 3.86 11.44
N ARG A 82 -9.06 4.17 12.15
CA ARG A 82 -10.24 3.29 12.18
C ARG A 82 -10.86 3.17 10.79
N ARG A 83 -11.21 1.95 10.39
CA ARG A 83 -11.91 1.66 9.15
C ARG A 83 -13.30 2.30 9.16
N GLN A 84 -13.71 2.87 8.03
CA GLN A 84 -15.05 3.45 7.89
C GLN A 84 -16.10 2.33 7.68
N PRO A 85 -17.38 2.52 8.06
CA PRO A 85 -18.39 1.45 8.03
C PRO A 85 -18.65 0.81 6.66
N ASP A 86 -18.49 1.56 5.58
CA ASP A 86 -18.70 1.17 4.18
C ASP A 86 -17.38 0.96 3.43
N GLU A 87 -16.25 1.11 4.10
CA GLU A 87 -14.92 0.96 3.51
C GLU A 87 -14.51 -0.52 3.50
N SER A 88 -14.07 -0.97 2.32
CA SER A 88 -13.51 -2.31 2.16
C SER A 88 -12.20 -2.44 2.95
N ILE A 89 -11.80 -3.67 3.31
CA ILE A 89 -10.50 -3.89 3.97
C ILE A 89 -9.36 -3.37 3.09
N ILE A 90 -9.42 -3.59 1.77
CA ILE A 90 -8.33 -3.18 0.88
C ILE A 90 -8.21 -1.65 0.77
N SER A 91 -9.33 -0.95 0.63
CA SER A 91 -9.35 0.52 0.58
C SER A 91 -8.88 1.11 1.92
N TRP A 92 -9.27 0.49 3.04
CA TRP A 92 -8.79 0.86 4.36
C TRP A 92 -7.26 0.71 4.50
N LEU A 93 -6.69 -0.38 3.99
CA LEU A 93 -5.24 -0.58 3.99
C LEU A 93 -4.52 0.48 3.16
N VAL A 94 -5.01 0.84 1.97
CA VAL A 94 -4.40 1.92 1.18
C VAL A 94 -4.44 3.25 1.95
N ARG A 95 -5.57 3.55 2.61
CA ARG A 95 -5.68 4.76 3.44
C ARG A 95 -4.75 4.73 4.65
N LEU A 96 -4.57 3.56 5.28
CA LEU A 96 -3.64 3.36 6.40
C LEU A 96 -2.20 3.68 5.96
N TRP A 97 -1.80 3.20 4.77
CA TRP A 97 -0.52 3.53 4.17
C TRP A 97 -0.36 5.03 3.92
N ASP A 98 -1.34 5.65 3.24
CA ASP A 98 -1.32 7.09 2.90
C ASP A 98 -1.31 8.01 4.13
N ALA A 99 -1.93 7.56 5.23
CA ALA A 99 -1.97 8.27 6.50
C ALA A 99 -0.71 8.09 7.35
N ALA A 100 0.38 7.56 6.78
CA ALA A 100 1.65 7.29 7.45
C ALA A 100 1.58 6.21 8.54
N GLY A 101 0.78 5.17 8.32
CA GLY A 101 0.73 3.97 9.17
C GLY A 101 2.09 3.28 9.31
N GLU A 102 2.95 3.36 8.29
CA GLU A 102 4.32 2.83 8.34
C GLU A 102 5.23 3.61 9.30
N ALA A 103 5.05 4.93 9.41
CA ALA A 103 5.83 5.76 10.33
C ALA A 103 5.34 5.65 11.80
N THR A 104 4.19 5.02 12.02
CA THR A 104 3.57 4.89 13.34
C THR A 104 4.03 3.59 13.99
N ILE A 105 5.15 3.63 14.72
CA ILE A 105 5.69 2.47 15.44
C ILE A 105 4.98 2.32 16.77
N LEU A 106 4.45 1.13 17.07
CA LEU A 106 3.75 0.85 18.33
C LEU A 106 4.30 -0.42 18.98
N ASP A 107 4.50 -0.36 20.30
CA ASP A 107 4.73 -1.56 21.10
C ASP A 107 3.43 -2.36 21.34
N GLY A 108 3.56 -3.58 21.87
CA GLY A 108 2.40 -4.43 22.12
C GLY A 108 1.41 -3.87 23.16
N THR A 109 1.87 -3.03 24.10
CA THR A 109 0.98 -2.37 25.07
C THR A 109 0.22 -1.21 24.43
N GLU A 110 0.87 -0.40 23.62
CA GLU A 110 0.27 0.70 22.88
C GLU A 110 -0.76 0.19 21.87
N ALA A 111 -0.45 -0.90 21.17
CA ALA A 111 -1.39 -1.56 20.26
C ALA A 111 -2.66 -2.04 20.98
N ARG A 112 -2.55 -2.60 22.19
CA ARG A 112 -3.71 -2.99 23.03
C ARG A 112 -4.53 -1.77 23.46
N HIS A 113 -3.87 -0.66 23.81
CA HIS A 113 -4.55 0.58 24.14
C HIS A 113 -5.18 1.26 22.91
N LEU A 114 -4.63 1.06 21.71
CA LEU A 114 -5.18 1.55 20.45
C LEU A 114 -6.56 0.92 20.17
N GLY A 115 -6.77 -0.35 20.53
CA GLY A 115 -8.06 -1.02 20.44
C GLY A 115 -8.50 -1.35 19.01
N SER A 116 -9.79 -1.67 18.84
CA SER A 116 -10.37 -2.07 17.54
C SER A 116 -10.28 -0.96 16.48
N LEU A 117 -9.73 -1.31 15.32
CA LEU A 117 -9.65 -0.44 14.14
C LEU A 117 -10.40 -1.02 12.96
N SER A 118 -10.37 -2.33 12.78
CA SER A 118 -10.83 -3.00 11.57
C SER A 118 -12.33 -3.31 11.58
N HIS A 119 -12.99 -3.31 12.73
CA HIS A 119 -14.34 -3.87 12.90
C HIS A 119 -14.44 -5.39 12.61
N ASP A 120 -13.32 -6.08 12.42
CA ASP A 120 -13.23 -7.53 12.35
C ASP A 120 -12.51 -8.03 13.63
N PRO A 121 -13.17 -8.82 14.48
CA PRO A 121 -12.60 -9.23 15.76
C PRO A 121 -11.33 -10.07 15.62
N VAL A 122 -11.18 -10.82 14.52
CA VAL A 122 -9.99 -11.67 14.29
C VAL A 122 -8.79 -10.79 13.92
N ILE A 123 -8.98 -9.81 13.03
CA ILE A 123 -7.92 -8.85 12.66
C ILE A 123 -7.51 -8.03 13.89
N ASP A 124 -8.48 -7.52 14.66
CA ASP A 124 -8.20 -6.70 15.83
C ASP A 124 -7.48 -7.50 16.93
N GLN A 125 -7.84 -8.78 17.13
CA GLN A 125 -7.16 -9.65 18.09
C GLN A 125 -5.72 -9.92 17.67
N GLU A 126 -5.50 -10.21 16.40
CA GLU A 126 -4.18 -10.51 15.86
C GLU A 126 -3.25 -9.29 15.95
N MET A 127 -3.78 -8.10 15.65
CA MET A 127 -3.04 -6.84 15.78
C MET A 127 -2.53 -6.63 17.21
N MET A 128 -3.25 -7.10 18.23
CA MET A 128 -2.88 -6.98 19.64
C MET A 128 -1.94 -8.09 20.15
N ARG A 129 -1.72 -9.14 19.35
CA ARG A 129 -0.93 -10.32 19.73
C ARG A 129 0.57 -10.05 19.74
N GLU A 130 1.06 -9.33 18.72
CA GLU A 130 2.49 -9.04 18.56
C GLU A 130 3.00 -8.14 19.69
N ALA A 131 4.02 -8.63 20.41
CA ALA A 131 4.59 -7.93 21.55
C ALA A 131 5.73 -6.99 21.14
N SER A 132 6.44 -7.32 20.06
CA SER A 132 7.55 -6.51 19.57
C SER A 132 7.07 -5.18 18.98
N PRO A 133 7.86 -4.09 19.15
CA PRO A 133 7.59 -2.83 18.48
C PRO A 133 7.72 -2.98 16.95
N CYS A 134 6.69 -2.56 16.22
CA CYS A 134 6.70 -2.53 14.76
C CYS A 134 5.73 -1.46 14.25
N SER A 135 5.80 -1.13 12.96
CA SER A 135 4.86 -0.18 12.37
C SER A 135 3.43 -0.69 12.42
N LEU A 136 2.47 0.23 12.56
CA LEU A 136 1.05 -0.10 12.50
C LEU A 136 0.70 -0.75 11.16
N TRP A 137 1.34 -0.32 10.08
CA TRP A 137 1.21 -0.94 8.76
C TRP A 137 1.61 -2.41 8.77
N ILE A 138 2.82 -2.73 9.25
CA ILE A 138 3.33 -4.09 9.32
C ILE A 138 2.42 -5.00 10.15
N ARG A 139 1.95 -4.47 11.28
CA ARG A 139 1.08 -5.16 12.22
C ARG A 139 -0.29 -5.47 11.61
N VAL A 140 -0.91 -4.49 10.95
CA VAL A 140 -2.22 -4.66 10.31
C VAL A 140 -2.12 -5.59 9.10
N LEU A 141 -1.09 -5.49 8.26
CA LEU A 141 -0.90 -6.41 7.13
C LEU A 141 -0.81 -7.87 7.59
N GLY A 142 0.00 -8.16 8.61
CA GLY A 142 0.10 -9.50 9.19
C GLY A 142 -1.25 -9.98 9.73
N SER A 143 -1.99 -9.08 10.40
CA SER A 143 -3.32 -9.41 10.93
C SER A 143 -4.35 -9.74 9.86
N VAL A 144 -4.27 -9.07 8.71
CA VAL A 144 -5.11 -9.37 7.54
C VAL A 144 -4.69 -10.69 6.90
N ALA A 145 -3.38 -10.96 6.76
CA ALA A 145 -2.87 -12.21 6.21
C ALA A 145 -3.32 -13.43 7.03
N GLU A 146 -3.41 -13.31 8.35
CA GLU A 146 -3.92 -14.37 9.24
C GLU A 146 -5.44 -14.59 9.11
N ARG A 147 -6.18 -13.57 8.67
CA ARG A 147 -7.65 -13.61 8.57
C ARG A 147 -8.16 -14.20 7.25
N TYR A 148 -7.43 -13.98 6.16
CA TYR A 148 -7.84 -14.29 4.79
C TYR A 148 -6.96 -15.40 4.20
N LEU A 149 -7.49 -16.22 3.29
CA LEU A 149 -6.74 -17.36 2.74
C LEU A 149 -5.91 -16.99 1.52
N CYS A 150 -6.34 -15.98 0.75
CA CYS A 150 -5.65 -15.54 -0.45
C CYS A 150 -6.05 -14.11 -0.86
N ALA A 151 -5.30 -13.56 -1.83
CA ALA A 151 -5.52 -12.22 -2.36
C ALA A 151 -6.94 -12.04 -2.93
N ASP A 152 -7.49 -13.06 -3.61
CA ASP A 152 -8.82 -13.00 -4.21
C ASP A 152 -9.95 -12.79 -3.18
N ASP A 153 -9.78 -13.22 -1.93
CA ASP A 153 -10.77 -13.00 -0.86
C ASP A 153 -10.81 -11.55 -0.36
N LEU A 154 -9.73 -10.78 -0.58
CA LEU A 154 -9.70 -9.34 -0.27
C LEU A 154 -10.38 -8.51 -1.36
N TYR A 155 -10.46 -9.02 -2.59
CA TYR A 155 -11.05 -8.32 -3.74
C TYR A 155 -12.57 -8.51 -3.83
N MET A 156 -13.33 -7.83 -2.97
CA MET A 156 -14.79 -7.99 -2.98
C MET A 156 -15.53 -6.96 -3.87
N GLN A 157 -14.88 -5.89 -4.32
CA GLN A 157 -15.53 -4.81 -5.09
C GLN A 157 -14.66 -4.37 -6.27
N GLN A 158 -14.80 -5.07 -7.40
CA GLN A 158 -14.17 -4.64 -8.65
C GLN A 158 -15.01 -3.54 -9.30
N THR A 159 -14.78 -2.30 -8.86
CA THR A 159 -15.43 -1.14 -9.45
C THR A 159 -14.73 -0.77 -10.76
N PRO A 160 -15.48 -0.60 -11.87
CA PRO A 160 -14.90 -0.06 -13.10
C PRO A 160 -14.34 1.33 -12.81
N TRP A 161 -13.10 1.57 -13.21
CA TRP A 161 -12.50 2.90 -13.12
C TRP A 161 -12.84 3.71 -14.37
N LYS A 162 -13.01 5.02 -14.22
CA LYS A 162 -13.35 5.94 -15.31
C LYS A 162 -12.28 7.01 -15.52
N THR A 163 -11.49 7.29 -14.50
CA THR A 163 -10.41 8.28 -14.55
C THR A 163 -9.07 7.62 -14.24
N ILE A 164 -7.98 8.29 -14.63
CA ILE A 164 -6.62 7.81 -14.38
C ILE A 164 -6.38 7.65 -12.87
N GLU A 165 -6.89 8.56 -12.04
CA GLU A 165 -6.76 8.52 -10.59
C GLU A 165 -7.43 7.28 -10.00
N GLN A 166 -8.62 6.93 -10.50
CA GLN A 166 -9.30 5.68 -10.12
C GLN A 166 -8.53 4.44 -10.59
N GLY A 167 -7.92 4.50 -11.79
CA GLY A 167 -7.06 3.45 -12.30
C GLY A 167 -5.81 3.23 -11.44
N ILE A 168 -5.15 4.32 -11.02
CA ILE A 168 -4.01 4.28 -10.09
C ILE A 168 -4.45 3.71 -8.75
N GLN A 169 -5.58 4.17 -8.19
CA GLN A 169 -6.08 3.65 -6.93
C GLN A 169 -6.39 2.15 -7.00
N CYS A 170 -7.00 1.69 -8.10
CA CYS A 170 -7.25 0.28 -8.35
C CYS A 170 -5.94 -0.53 -8.42
N LEU A 171 -4.87 0.03 -9.00
CA LEU A 171 -3.54 -0.58 -8.97
C LEU A 171 -2.95 -0.69 -7.58
N ARG A 172 -3.07 0.36 -6.76
CA ARG A 172 -2.58 0.34 -5.38
C ARG A 172 -3.33 -0.67 -4.51
N GLU A 173 -4.65 -0.72 -4.65
CA GLU A 173 -5.46 -1.75 -3.99
C GLU A 173 -5.02 -3.15 -4.43
N MET A 174 -4.73 -3.34 -5.72
CA MET A 174 -4.20 -4.61 -6.18
C MET A 174 -2.82 -4.95 -5.60
N ALA A 175 -1.92 -3.97 -5.57
CA ALA A 175 -0.58 -4.11 -5.02
C ALA A 175 -0.61 -4.49 -3.53
N VAL A 176 -1.46 -3.83 -2.74
CA VAL A 176 -1.65 -4.15 -1.32
C VAL A 176 -2.13 -5.60 -1.15
N ALA A 177 -3.08 -6.05 -1.97
CA ALA A 177 -3.63 -7.40 -1.85
C ALA A 177 -2.56 -8.46 -2.16
N GLU A 178 -1.76 -8.27 -3.21
CA GLU A 178 -0.64 -9.18 -3.51
C GLU A 178 0.41 -9.16 -2.38
N MET A 179 0.72 -7.98 -1.85
CA MET A 179 1.71 -7.80 -0.79
C MET A 179 1.29 -8.42 0.55
N VAL A 180 -0.01 -8.44 0.90
CA VAL A 180 -0.49 -9.14 2.11
C VAL A 180 -0.09 -10.62 2.12
N PHE A 181 -0.04 -11.26 0.96
CA PHE A 181 0.26 -12.69 0.80
C PHE A 181 1.65 -12.95 0.21
N SER A 182 2.51 -11.93 0.14
CA SER A 182 3.87 -12.06 -0.36
C SER A 182 4.86 -12.34 0.76
N ASP A 183 5.80 -13.25 0.52
CA ASP A 183 6.86 -13.60 1.47
C ASP A 183 8.00 -12.55 1.54
N ASP A 184 8.04 -11.60 0.60
CA ASP A 184 9.13 -10.60 0.53
C ASP A 184 8.88 -9.42 1.47
N ILE A 185 9.56 -9.45 2.61
CA ILE A 185 9.54 -8.41 3.64
C ILE A 185 9.97 -7.02 3.13
N ASN A 186 10.74 -6.92 2.04
CA ASN A 186 11.18 -5.64 1.48
C ASN A 186 10.10 -4.94 0.64
N THR A 187 9.02 -5.65 0.28
CA THR A 187 7.97 -5.16 -0.62
C THR A 187 6.81 -4.47 0.10
N ARG A 188 6.96 -4.13 1.38
CA ARG A 188 5.88 -3.50 2.17
C ARG A 188 5.55 -2.05 1.81
N ASN A 189 5.97 -1.59 0.64
CA ASN A 189 5.55 -0.34 0.04
C ASN A 189 4.69 -0.64 -1.22
N PRO A 190 3.37 -0.40 -1.18
CA PRO A 190 2.48 -0.71 -2.29
C PRO A 190 2.75 0.13 -3.55
N ASP A 191 3.43 1.27 -3.42
CA ASP A 191 3.76 2.16 -4.54
C ASP A 191 4.99 1.69 -5.33
N LEU A 192 5.74 0.71 -4.79
CA LEU A 192 6.93 0.14 -5.41
C LEU A 192 6.72 -1.29 -5.93
N VAL A 193 5.53 -1.86 -5.73
CA VAL A 193 5.21 -3.21 -6.20
C VAL A 193 5.15 -3.23 -7.73
N SER A 194 5.99 -4.06 -8.35
CA SER A 194 5.96 -4.23 -9.80
C SER A 194 4.63 -4.81 -10.25
N CYS A 195 4.05 -4.24 -11.31
CA CYS A 195 2.75 -4.68 -11.81
C CYS A 195 2.85 -6.10 -12.40
N THR A 196 2.19 -7.06 -11.75
CA THR A 196 2.16 -8.44 -12.23
C THR A 196 1.29 -8.58 -13.49
N SER A 197 1.47 -9.66 -14.24
CA SER A 197 0.59 -9.97 -15.38
C SER A 197 -0.89 -10.10 -15.00
N VAL A 198 -1.19 -10.47 -13.74
CA VAL A 198 -2.55 -10.54 -13.21
C VAL A 198 -3.11 -9.13 -13.01
N MET A 199 -2.34 -8.24 -12.37
CA MET A 199 -2.71 -6.85 -12.15
C MET A 199 -2.99 -6.13 -13.48
N TRP A 200 -2.10 -6.26 -14.46
CA TRP A 200 -2.28 -5.69 -15.79
C TRP A 200 -3.57 -6.14 -16.49
N ARG A 201 -3.90 -7.43 -16.36
CA ARG A 201 -5.13 -7.99 -16.95
C ARG A 201 -6.38 -7.44 -16.27
N LYS A 202 -6.37 -7.34 -14.94
CA LYS A 202 -7.47 -6.78 -14.14
C LYS A 202 -7.64 -5.28 -14.45
N LEU A 203 -6.56 -4.49 -14.44
CA LEU A 203 -6.59 -3.07 -14.76
C LEU A 203 -7.25 -2.80 -16.12
N ARG A 204 -6.85 -3.54 -17.16
CA ARG A 204 -7.44 -3.42 -18.50
C ARG A 204 -8.91 -3.83 -18.58
N ARG A 205 -9.35 -4.79 -17.76
CA ARG A 205 -10.74 -5.26 -17.73
C ARG A 205 -11.68 -4.28 -17.03
N LEU A 206 -11.18 -3.61 -15.99
CA LEU A 206 -11.95 -2.65 -15.20
C LEU A 206 -11.95 -1.25 -15.80
N GLY A 207 -11.09 -1.00 -16.79
CA GLY A 207 -10.88 0.31 -17.38
C GLY A 207 -11.71 0.62 -18.62
N PRO A 208 -11.80 1.90 -19.00
CA PRO A 208 -12.35 2.32 -20.27
C PRO A 208 -11.55 1.77 -21.44
N LEU A 209 -12.24 1.36 -22.51
CA LEU A 209 -11.62 0.75 -23.69
C LEU A 209 -10.62 1.69 -24.39
N GLU A 210 -10.85 3.00 -24.29
CA GLU A 210 -9.98 4.06 -24.82
C GLU A 210 -8.53 4.01 -24.27
N TYR A 211 -8.34 3.50 -23.04
CA TYR A 211 -7.01 3.33 -22.45
C TYR A 211 -6.38 1.95 -22.76
N ALA A 212 -7.14 1.00 -23.31
CA ALA A 212 -6.68 -0.38 -23.48
C ALA A 212 -5.44 -0.49 -24.35
N SER A 213 -5.34 0.32 -25.41
CA SER A 213 -4.18 0.35 -26.31
C SER A 213 -2.94 0.93 -25.62
N ALA A 214 -3.08 2.05 -24.90
CA ALA A 214 -1.98 2.67 -24.16
C ALA A 214 -1.43 1.74 -23.07
N LEU A 215 -2.31 1.11 -22.29
CA LEU A 215 -1.94 0.13 -21.27
C LEU A 215 -1.24 -1.11 -21.87
N ALA A 216 -1.62 -1.52 -23.08
CA ALA A 216 -0.96 -2.64 -23.76
C ALA A 216 0.46 -2.29 -24.23
N VAL A 217 0.73 -1.03 -24.59
CA VAL A 217 2.07 -0.55 -24.94
C VAL A 217 2.94 -0.47 -23.69
N MET A 218 2.46 0.19 -22.63
CA MET A 218 3.17 0.32 -21.35
C MET A 218 3.61 -1.03 -20.77
N LYS A 219 2.74 -2.05 -20.82
CA LYS A 219 3.09 -3.40 -20.35
C LYS A 219 4.31 -4.01 -21.08
N ARG A 220 4.54 -3.65 -22.36
CA ARG A 220 5.72 -4.16 -23.09
C ARG A 220 7.00 -3.47 -22.67
N GLU A 221 6.94 -2.21 -22.23
CA GLU A 221 8.10 -1.41 -21.86
C GLU A 221 8.67 -1.83 -20.48
N ASP A 222 7.85 -2.38 -19.59
CA ASP A 222 8.32 -3.07 -18.36
C ASP A 222 9.07 -4.38 -18.67
N VAL A 223 8.90 -4.93 -19.88
CA VAL A 223 9.72 -6.03 -20.39
C VAL A 223 10.88 -5.43 -21.18
N GLY A 224 11.72 -4.65 -20.49
CA GLY A 224 13.11 -4.51 -20.91
C GLY A 224 13.72 -5.91 -21.03
N GLU A 225 14.65 -6.10 -21.97
CA GLU A 225 15.35 -7.35 -22.26
C GLU A 225 15.91 -8.05 -21.00
N GLU A 226 15.08 -8.75 -20.23
CA GLU A 226 15.55 -9.85 -19.42
C GLU A 226 15.85 -10.98 -20.40
N GLU A 227 17.15 -11.11 -20.65
CA GLU A 227 17.81 -12.24 -21.27
C GLU A 227 17.00 -13.53 -21.18
N ALA A 228 16.96 -14.22 -22.32
CA ALA A 228 16.63 -15.62 -22.48
C ALA A 228 16.82 -16.46 -21.19
N LYS A 229 15.80 -16.46 -20.32
CA LYS A 229 15.67 -17.47 -19.28
C LYS A 229 15.41 -18.78 -20.00
N LYS A 230 16.49 -19.57 -20.07
CA LYS A 230 16.51 -20.95 -20.54
C LYS A 230 15.22 -21.67 -20.12
N PRO A 231 14.66 -22.53 -20.98
CA PRO A 231 13.40 -23.19 -20.67
C PRO A 231 13.59 -24.05 -19.43
N TYR A 232 13.06 -23.61 -18.29
CA TYR A 232 12.86 -24.48 -17.16
C TYR A 232 11.82 -25.51 -17.59
N LYS A 233 12.31 -26.72 -17.79
CA LYS A 233 11.55 -27.91 -18.14
C LYS A 233 10.63 -28.26 -16.98
N TYR A 234 9.41 -27.72 -16.97
CA TYR A 234 8.32 -28.33 -16.22
C TYR A 234 7.77 -29.48 -17.08
N ASP A 235 8.31 -30.67 -16.86
CA ASP A 235 7.61 -31.91 -17.22
C ASP A 235 6.41 -32.04 -16.25
N CYS A 236 5.28 -31.41 -16.58
CA CYS A 236 4.00 -31.75 -16.00
C CYS A 236 3.11 -32.35 -17.08
N LEU A 237 2.96 -33.67 -16.98
CA LEU A 237 2.11 -34.53 -17.79
C LEU A 237 0.64 -34.12 -17.67
N TYR A 238 0.16 -33.29 -18.58
CA TYR A 238 -1.21 -33.36 -19.06
C TYR A 238 -1.20 -33.10 -20.56
N SER A 239 -1.32 -34.20 -21.33
CA SER A 239 -1.98 -34.19 -22.63
C SER A 239 -3.32 -33.45 -22.45
N GLU A 240 -3.71 -32.49 -23.27
CA GLU A 240 -4.33 -32.79 -24.56
C GLU A 240 -4.23 -31.60 -25.53
N ASN A 241 -3.81 -31.97 -26.74
CA ASN A 241 -4.00 -31.37 -28.05
C ASN A 241 -5.10 -30.29 -28.20
N GLU A 242 -4.69 -29.04 -28.38
CA GLU A 242 -5.37 -28.15 -29.33
C GLU A 242 -4.34 -27.61 -30.32
N LYS A 243 -4.47 -28.04 -31.58
CA LYS A 243 -3.65 -27.53 -32.70
C LYS A 243 -4.05 -26.08 -32.97
N PRO A 244 -3.11 -25.12 -33.06
CA PRO A 244 -3.43 -23.82 -33.65
C PRO A 244 -3.63 -23.98 -35.16
N VAL A 245 -4.80 -23.62 -35.66
CA VAL A 245 -5.05 -23.47 -37.09
C VAL A 245 -4.37 -22.17 -37.55
N SER A 246 -3.20 -22.32 -38.16
CA SER A 246 -2.56 -21.27 -38.96
C SER A 246 -1.90 -21.91 -40.18
N GLU A 247 -2.54 -21.80 -41.35
CA GLU A 247 -2.02 -21.04 -42.49
C GLU A 247 -2.74 -21.43 -43.79
N ILE A 248 -2.93 -20.38 -44.57
CA ILE A 248 -3.64 -20.30 -45.83
C ILE A 248 -2.61 -20.62 -46.93
N GLU A 249 -2.79 -21.70 -47.69
CA GLU A 249 -2.14 -21.80 -49.00
C GLU A 249 -3.11 -21.27 -50.07
N LEU A 250 -2.86 -20.04 -50.50
CA LEU A 250 -3.27 -19.53 -51.80
C LEU A 250 -2.57 -20.35 -52.89
N LYS A 251 -3.33 -21.21 -53.58
CA LYS A 251 -3.00 -21.60 -54.95
C LYS A 251 -4.11 -21.17 -55.88
N VAL A 252 -3.88 -20.02 -56.50
CA VAL A 252 -4.44 -19.64 -57.79
C VAL A 252 -4.00 -20.70 -58.80
N SER A 253 -4.96 -21.27 -59.52
CA SER A 253 -4.69 -21.98 -60.77
C SER A 253 -5.82 -21.61 -61.72
N PHE A 254 -5.48 -20.73 -62.65
CA PHE A 254 -6.20 -20.46 -63.90
C PHE A 254 -5.77 -21.51 -64.94
N ASP A 255 -6.65 -21.71 -65.94
CA ASP A 255 -6.50 -22.47 -67.20
C ASP A 255 -6.67 -24.02 -67.08
N VAL A 256 -7.52 -24.71 -67.87
CA VAL A 256 -8.17 -24.47 -69.19
C VAL A 256 -9.59 -25.01 -69.20
#